data_AF-A0A2E9L8V9-F1
#
_entry.id   AF-A0A2E9L8V9-F1
#
_cell.length_a   1.000
_cell.length_b   1.000
_cell.length_c   1.000
_cell.angle_alpha   90.00
_cell.angle_beta   90.00
_cell.angle_gamma   90.00
#
_symmetry.space_group_name_H-M   'P 1'
#
loop_
_entity.id
_entity.type
_entity.pdbx_description
1 polymer ?
#
loop_
_entity_poly.entity_id
_entity_poly.type
_entity_poly.pdbx_seq_one_letter_code
_entity_poly.pdbx_strand_id
1 'polypeptide(L)'
;EQEYFIMDVDTQLPLGFPVGGYPGPQGLYYCSVGGKNTHGRSLVEEHADLCLEAGLNFEGINQEVACGQWEFQIFAKGAKQAGDELWVARYMLDRLTESYGYYIEYHPKPIKGDWNGSGMHANFSNGAMRDKGGKELFDSICEAFGRNIEKHMSVYGAHNEERLTGLHETQAIDQFSYGVSDRGASIRVPASVPTDGWVGRLEDRRPASNGDPYKIGAVIIETTKSVC
;
A
#
# COMPACT_ATOMS: atom_id res chain seq x y z
N GLU A 1 -2.40 2.53 -2.54
CA GLU A 1 -1.67 1.33 -2.98
C GLU A 1 -2.04 0.23 -2.01
N GLN A 2 -2.99 -0.65 -2.34
CA GLN A 2 -3.47 -1.71 -1.46
C GLN A 2 -2.78 -3.02 -1.82
N GLU A 3 -1.85 -3.46 -0.98
CA GLU A 3 -1.20 -4.76 -1.13
C GLU A 3 -2.00 -5.85 -0.41
N TYR A 4 -1.95 -7.08 -0.91
CA TYR A 4 -2.63 -8.24 -0.34
C TYR A 4 -2.02 -9.54 -0.83
N PHE A 5 -2.25 -10.63 -0.10
CA PHE A 5 -1.95 -11.98 -0.58
C PHE A 5 -3.23 -12.68 -1.03
N ILE A 6 -3.13 -13.40 -2.15
CA ILE A 6 -4.17 -14.33 -2.59
C ILE A 6 -3.84 -15.70 -2.02
N MET A 7 -4.76 -16.24 -1.25
CA MET A 7 -4.60 -17.49 -0.52
C MET A 7 -5.54 -18.56 -1.09
N ASP A 8 -5.04 -19.78 -1.19
CA ASP A 8 -5.84 -20.93 -1.60
C ASP A 8 -6.58 -21.53 -0.40
N VAL A 9 -7.89 -21.79 -0.54
CA VAL A 9 -8.72 -22.27 0.59
C VAL A 9 -8.34 -23.68 1.03
N ASP A 10 -7.96 -24.55 0.09
CA ASP A 10 -7.68 -25.96 0.36
C ASP A 10 -6.33 -26.15 1.07
N THR A 11 -5.31 -25.43 0.61
CA THR A 11 -3.95 -25.52 1.15
C THR A 11 -3.69 -24.53 2.28
N GLN A 12 -4.49 -23.45 2.38
CA GLN A 12 -4.28 -22.31 3.29
C GLN A 12 -2.91 -21.64 3.10
N LEU A 13 -2.37 -21.70 1.88
CA LEU A 13 -1.09 -21.11 1.51
C LEU A 13 -1.29 -20.03 0.44
N PRO A 14 -0.34 -19.09 0.30
CA PRO A 14 -0.36 -18.16 -0.83
C PRO A 14 -0.30 -18.90 -2.16
N LEU A 15 -0.98 -18.35 -3.18
CA LEU A 15 -0.89 -18.92 -4.52
C LEU A 15 0.57 -18.97 -5.00
N GLY A 16 0.98 -20.16 -5.45
CA GLY A 16 2.34 -20.45 -5.90
C GLY A 16 3.27 -21.02 -4.82
N PHE A 17 2.84 -21.08 -3.55
CA PHE A 17 3.57 -21.82 -2.53
C PHE A 17 3.31 -23.33 -2.64
N PRO A 18 4.35 -24.18 -2.59
CA PRO A 18 4.18 -25.63 -2.55
C PRO A 18 3.79 -26.10 -1.14
N VAL A 19 2.90 -27.09 -1.06
CA VAL A 19 2.57 -27.74 0.22
C VAL A 19 3.84 -28.35 0.85
N GLY A 20 4.11 -27.98 2.11
CA GLY A 20 5.28 -28.46 2.85
C GLY A 20 6.59 -27.76 2.49
N GLY A 21 6.55 -26.64 1.75
CA GLY A 21 7.75 -25.90 1.39
C GLY A 21 7.50 -24.45 1.05
N TYR A 22 8.49 -23.85 0.39
CA TYR A 22 8.48 -22.48 -0.10
C TYR A 22 8.77 -22.47 -1.58
N PRO A 23 8.26 -21.49 -2.34
CA PRO A 23 8.73 -21.27 -3.70
C PRO A 23 10.19 -20.78 -3.68
N GLY A 24 10.74 -20.49 -4.85
CA GLY A 24 12.06 -19.85 -4.94
C GLY A 24 12.14 -18.52 -4.15
N PRO A 25 13.35 -18.01 -3.86
CA PRO A 25 13.49 -16.74 -3.17
C PRO A 25 12.87 -15.58 -3.96
N GLN A 26 12.52 -14.50 -3.25
CA GLN A 26 11.97 -13.29 -3.86
C GLN A 26 12.90 -12.70 -4.93
N GLY A 27 12.31 -12.01 -5.91
CA GLY A 27 13.02 -11.30 -6.97
C GLY A 27 12.48 -11.57 -8.38
N LEU A 28 12.00 -12.79 -8.63
CA LEU A 28 11.41 -13.16 -9.93
C LEU A 28 9.90 -12.89 -10.05
N TYR A 29 9.26 -12.45 -8.97
CA TYR A 29 7.80 -12.32 -8.85
C TYR A 29 7.28 -10.92 -9.17
N TYR A 30 7.97 -9.88 -8.70
CA TYR A 30 7.57 -8.48 -8.89
C TYR A 30 7.40 -8.17 -10.39
N CYS A 31 6.20 -7.68 -10.76
CA CYS A 31 5.83 -7.38 -12.15
C CYS A 31 6.10 -8.50 -13.16
N SER A 32 6.06 -9.76 -12.72
CA SER A 32 6.44 -10.90 -13.56
C SER A 32 5.39 -11.25 -14.63
N VAL A 33 5.83 -12.04 -15.62
CA VAL A 33 4.99 -12.69 -16.61
C VAL A 33 5.38 -14.16 -16.75
N GLY A 34 4.41 -15.02 -16.99
CA GLY A 34 4.59 -16.45 -17.23
C GLY A 34 4.19 -17.33 -16.05
N GLY A 35 3.61 -18.49 -16.35
CA GLY A 35 2.98 -19.36 -15.33
C GLY A 35 3.90 -19.96 -14.27
N LYS A 36 5.21 -19.73 -14.37
CA LYS A 36 6.18 -20.11 -13.33
C LYS A 36 6.23 -19.11 -12.17
N ASN A 37 6.06 -17.82 -12.46
CA ASN A 37 6.29 -16.74 -11.49
C ASN A 37 5.03 -15.91 -11.21
N THR A 38 4.06 -15.92 -12.13
CA THR A 38 2.81 -15.18 -11.98
C THR A 38 1.69 -16.11 -11.54
N HIS A 39 1.12 -15.84 -10.37
CA HIS A 39 0.07 -16.66 -9.77
C HIS A 39 -1.13 -15.78 -9.40
N GLY A 40 -2.35 -16.18 -9.78
CA GLY A 40 -3.58 -15.45 -9.45
C GLY A 40 -4.00 -14.34 -10.43
N ARG A 41 -3.28 -14.13 -11.54
CA ARG A 41 -3.56 -13.03 -12.49
C ARG A 41 -5.01 -12.97 -12.96
N SER A 42 -5.65 -14.11 -13.25
CA SER A 42 -7.05 -14.11 -13.71
C SER A 42 -8.02 -13.43 -12.73
N LEU A 43 -7.88 -13.71 -11.42
CA LEU A 43 -8.66 -13.03 -10.38
C LEU A 43 -8.37 -11.53 -10.36
N VAL A 44 -7.11 -11.13 -10.50
CA VAL A 44 -6.68 -9.73 -10.40
C VAL A 44 -7.16 -8.89 -11.60
N GLU A 45 -7.07 -9.44 -12.81
CA GLU A 45 -7.56 -8.76 -14.02
C GLU A 45 -9.10 -8.64 -13.97
N GLU A 46 -9.81 -9.70 -13.55
CA GLU A 46 -11.27 -9.65 -13.39
C GLU A 46 -11.70 -8.67 -12.29
N HIS A 47 -10.96 -8.58 -11.18
CA HIS A 47 -11.18 -7.57 -10.15
C HIS A 47 -11.00 -6.14 -10.70
N ALA A 48 -9.95 -5.90 -11.47
CA ALA A 48 -9.69 -4.60 -12.09
C ALA A 48 -10.83 -4.20 -13.04
N ASP A 49 -11.28 -5.12 -13.90
CA ASP A 49 -12.40 -4.89 -14.82
C ASP A 49 -13.69 -4.56 -14.04
N LEU A 50 -14.01 -5.34 -13.01
CA LEU A 50 -15.19 -5.10 -12.17
C LEU A 50 -15.12 -3.72 -11.48
N CYS A 51 -13.96 -3.32 -10.95
CA CYS A 51 -13.80 -2.01 -10.33
C CYS A 51 -14.00 -0.86 -11.34
N LEU A 52 -13.48 -0.98 -12.56
CA LEU A 52 -13.67 -0.01 -13.63
C LEU A 52 -15.15 0.06 -14.05
N GLU A 53 -15.82 -1.09 -14.22
CA GLU A 53 -17.25 -1.16 -14.55
C GLU A 53 -18.15 -0.55 -13.46
N ALA A 54 -17.77 -0.71 -12.19
CA ALA A 54 -18.46 -0.09 -11.05
C ALA A 54 -18.23 1.42 -10.95
N GLY A 55 -17.33 1.99 -11.78
CA GLY A 55 -17.01 3.41 -11.79
C GLY A 55 -16.08 3.85 -10.66
N LEU A 56 -15.34 2.93 -10.05
CA LEU A 56 -14.26 3.29 -9.13
C LEU A 56 -13.10 3.90 -9.90
N ASN A 57 -12.39 4.86 -9.31
CA ASN A 57 -11.22 5.44 -9.94
C ASN A 57 -9.98 4.57 -9.68
N PHE A 58 -9.96 3.44 -10.38
CA PHE A 58 -8.98 2.38 -10.32
C PHE A 58 -7.84 2.65 -11.31
N GLU A 59 -6.63 2.86 -10.79
CA GLU A 59 -5.50 3.40 -11.55
C GLU A 59 -4.52 2.33 -12.03
N GLY A 60 -4.53 1.14 -11.42
CA GLY A 60 -3.60 0.09 -11.81
C GLY A 60 -3.57 -1.11 -10.88
N ILE A 61 -2.78 -2.09 -11.32
CA ILE A 61 -2.44 -3.33 -10.63
C ILE A 61 -0.99 -3.70 -10.91
N ASN A 62 -0.36 -4.40 -9.98
CA ASN A 62 0.91 -5.08 -10.21
C ASN A 62 1.03 -6.32 -9.34
N GLN A 63 1.80 -7.30 -9.81
CA GLN A 63 2.25 -8.38 -8.93
C GLN A 63 3.35 -7.84 -8.03
N GLU A 64 3.26 -8.14 -6.75
CA GLU A 64 4.20 -7.67 -5.73
C GLU A 64 5.43 -8.58 -5.59
N VAL A 65 6.33 -8.18 -4.70
CA VAL A 65 7.64 -8.84 -4.48
C VAL A 65 7.50 -10.29 -4.05
N ALA A 66 6.53 -10.62 -3.20
CA ALA A 66 6.32 -11.99 -2.73
C ALA A 66 5.43 -12.82 -3.69
N CYS A 67 5.67 -14.12 -3.74
CA CYS A 67 4.86 -15.04 -4.54
C CYS A 67 3.41 -15.06 -4.03
N GLY A 68 2.44 -14.86 -4.92
CA GLY A 68 1.01 -14.77 -4.57
C GLY A 68 0.57 -13.42 -4.00
N GLN A 69 1.49 -12.45 -3.89
CA GLN A 69 1.19 -11.09 -3.44
C GLN A 69 0.89 -10.17 -4.63
N TRP A 70 -0.10 -9.31 -4.47
CA TRP A 70 -0.55 -8.36 -5.48
C TRP A 70 -0.89 -7.01 -4.87
N GLU A 71 -0.93 -6.00 -5.73
CA GLU A 71 -1.36 -4.66 -5.38
C GLU A 71 -2.41 -4.15 -6.38
N PHE A 72 -3.36 -3.37 -5.89
CA PHE A 72 -4.18 -2.47 -6.71
C PHE A 72 -4.12 -1.03 -6.20
N GLN A 73 -4.34 -0.06 -7.09
CA GLN A 73 -4.31 1.36 -6.74
C GLN A 73 -5.66 2.05 -6.99
N ILE A 74 -6.21 2.67 -5.94
CA ILE A 74 -7.35 3.59 -6.02
C ILE A 74 -6.82 5.01 -5.83
N PHE A 75 -7.27 5.93 -6.69
CA PHE A 75 -7.02 7.35 -6.53
C PHE A 75 -8.34 8.10 -6.34
N ALA A 76 -8.40 9.04 -5.41
CA ALA A 76 -9.63 9.78 -5.19
C ALA A 76 -9.36 11.18 -4.66
N LYS A 77 -10.32 12.10 -4.91
CA LYS A 77 -10.23 13.46 -4.40
C LYS A 77 -10.82 13.55 -2.99
N GLY A 78 -9.95 13.41 -2.00
CA GLY A 78 -10.26 13.58 -0.58
C GLY A 78 -10.53 12.26 0.15
N ALA A 79 -10.29 12.27 1.47
CA ALA A 79 -10.30 11.05 2.28
C ALA A 79 -11.63 10.31 2.31
N LYS A 80 -12.76 11.02 2.19
CA LYS A 80 -14.09 10.38 2.15
C LYS A 80 -14.19 9.47 0.93
N GLN A 81 -13.99 10.00 -0.27
CA GLN A 81 -14.11 9.23 -1.49
C GLN A 81 -13.02 8.15 -1.59
N ALA A 82 -11.80 8.44 -1.14
CA ALA A 82 -10.73 7.45 -1.06
C ALA A 82 -11.12 6.26 -0.16
N GLY A 83 -11.75 6.52 0.98
CA GLY A 83 -12.26 5.49 1.87
C GLY A 83 -13.43 4.72 1.26
N ASP A 84 -14.42 5.43 0.70
CA ASP A 84 -15.59 4.83 0.05
C ASP A 84 -15.16 3.83 -1.04
N GLU A 85 -14.33 4.29 -1.99
CA GLU A 85 -13.90 3.48 -3.14
C GLU A 85 -12.99 2.33 -2.74
N LEU A 86 -12.07 2.53 -1.77
CA LEU A 86 -11.18 1.47 -1.33
C LEU A 86 -11.95 0.34 -0.62
N TRP A 87 -12.93 0.68 0.21
CA TRP A 87 -13.78 -0.33 0.86
C TRP A 87 -14.63 -1.10 -0.14
N VAL A 88 -15.20 -0.43 -1.15
CA VAL A 88 -15.94 -1.11 -2.22
C VAL A 88 -15.01 -2.01 -3.04
N ALA A 89 -13.81 -1.53 -3.39
CA ALA A 89 -12.81 -2.33 -4.10
C ALA A 89 -12.41 -3.59 -3.32
N ARG A 90 -12.19 -3.48 -2.00
CA ARG A 90 -11.93 -4.65 -1.12
C ARG A 90 -13.10 -5.62 -1.12
N TYR A 91 -14.32 -5.13 -0.92
CA TYR A 91 -15.53 -5.97 -0.95
C TYR A 91 -15.66 -6.74 -2.28
N MET A 92 -15.44 -6.07 -3.40
CA MET A 92 -15.52 -6.71 -4.73
C MET A 92 -14.44 -7.77 -4.91
N LEU A 93 -13.21 -7.52 -4.42
CA LEU A 93 -12.12 -8.49 -4.44
C LEU A 93 -12.47 -9.72 -3.61
N ASP A 94 -12.87 -9.54 -2.36
CA ASP A 94 -13.26 -10.63 -1.45
C ASP A 94 -14.45 -11.43 -2.01
N ARG A 95 -15.46 -10.73 -2.55
CA ARG A 95 -16.64 -11.36 -3.14
C ARG A 95 -16.31 -12.20 -4.37
N LEU A 96 -15.31 -11.77 -5.15
CA LEU A 96 -14.85 -12.48 -6.34
C LEU A 96 -14.10 -13.77 -5.97
N THR A 97 -13.37 -13.79 -4.85
CA THR A 97 -12.60 -14.99 -4.49
C THR A 97 -13.47 -16.23 -4.25
N GLU A 98 -14.75 -16.05 -3.90
CA GLU A 98 -15.73 -17.13 -3.70
C GLU A 98 -15.89 -18.04 -4.94
N SER A 99 -15.79 -17.49 -6.17
CA SER A 99 -15.90 -18.29 -7.40
C SER A 99 -14.60 -19.01 -7.78
N TYR A 100 -13.49 -18.57 -7.20
CA TYR A 100 -12.15 -19.09 -7.47
C TYR A 100 -11.68 -20.13 -6.44
N GLY A 101 -12.36 -20.25 -5.30
CA GLY A 101 -11.89 -21.07 -4.18
C GLY A 101 -10.69 -20.45 -3.46
N TYR A 102 -10.59 -19.11 -3.47
CA TYR A 102 -9.52 -18.35 -2.82
C TYR A 102 -10.07 -17.49 -1.68
N TYR A 103 -9.18 -16.88 -0.91
CA TYR A 103 -9.48 -15.78 0.00
C TYR A 103 -8.35 -14.76 -0.01
N ILE A 104 -8.64 -13.53 0.45
CA ILE A 104 -7.64 -12.46 0.55
C ILE A 104 -7.12 -12.38 1.98
N GLU A 105 -5.80 -12.27 2.10
CA GLU A 105 -5.13 -11.99 3.36
C GLU A 105 -4.59 -10.55 3.36
N TYR A 106 -5.17 -9.73 4.22
CA TYR A 106 -4.80 -8.33 4.45
C TYR A 106 -3.84 -8.16 5.64
N HIS A 107 -3.44 -9.23 6.33
CA HIS A 107 -2.48 -9.14 7.40
C HIS A 107 -1.17 -8.50 6.88
N PRO A 108 -0.57 -7.53 7.62
CA PRO A 108 0.61 -6.81 7.14
C PRO A 108 1.88 -7.66 7.04
N LYS A 109 1.91 -8.82 7.68
CA LYS A 109 3.00 -9.80 7.59
C LYS A 109 2.46 -11.23 7.67
N PRO A 110 1.81 -11.74 6.61
CA PRO A 110 1.12 -13.02 6.67
C PRO A 110 2.10 -14.19 6.67
N ILE A 111 3.23 -14.05 5.95
CA ILE A 111 4.30 -15.02 5.91
C ILE A 111 5.49 -14.50 6.72
N LYS A 112 5.94 -15.29 7.70
CA LYS A 112 7.11 -14.95 8.55
C LYS A 112 8.41 -15.24 7.80
N GLY A 113 9.49 -14.58 8.23
CA GLY A 113 10.82 -14.72 7.63
C GLY A 113 11.07 -13.74 6.49
N ASP A 114 11.85 -14.17 5.50
CA ASP A 114 12.41 -13.37 4.40
C ASP A 114 11.42 -13.14 3.24
N TRP A 115 10.18 -12.81 3.59
CA TRP A 115 9.09 -12.51 2.66
C TRP A 115 8.59 -11.09 2.89
N ASN A 116 8.28 -10.35 1.83
CA ASN A 116 7.73 -9.01 1.97
C ASN A 116 6.41 -9.04 2.76
N GLY A 117 6.19 -7.98 3.54
CA GLY A 117 4.88 -7.73 4.15
C GLY A 117 3.97 -6.98 3.18
N SER A 118 2.73 -6.75 3.60
CA SER A 118 1.71 -6.05 2.82
C SER A 118 1.41 -4.67 3.43
N GLY A 119 1.68 -3.62 2.67
CA GLY A 119 1.39 -2.22 3.01
C GLY A 119 0.06 -1.71 2.45
N MET A 120 -0.29 -0.49 2.87
CA MET A 120 -1.29 0.33 2.20
C MET A 120 -0.74 1.74 1.97
N HIS A 121 0.25 1.92 1.09
CA HIS A 121 0.88 3.22 0.94
C HIS A 121 -0.16 4.29 0.55
N ALA A 122 -0.10 5.41 1.25
CA ALA A 122 -1.04 6.51 1.12
C ALA A 122 -0.37 7.70 0.45
N ASN A 123 -0.73 7.92 -0.81
CA ASN A 123 -0.30 9.07 -1.59
C ASN A 123 -1.20 10.28 -1.29
N PHE A 124 -0.62 11.42 -0.94
CA PHE A 124 -1.41 12.60 -0.59
C PHE A 124 -0.78 13.92 -1.06
N SER A 125 -1.66 14.89 -1.36
CA SER A 125 -1.30 16.27 -1.64
C SER A 125 -2.48 17.20 -1.37
N ASN A 126 -2.19 18.46 -1.06
CA ASN A 126 -3.20 19.53 -0.99
C ASN A 126 -2.94 20.59 -2.08
N GLY A 127 -3.76 21.64 -2.12
CA GLY A 127 -3.56 22.75 -3.08
C GLY A 127 -2.19 23.42 -2.93
N ALA A 128 -1.74 23.68 -1.70
CA ALA A 128 -0.44 24.31 -1.45
C ALA A 128 0.71 23.49 -2.06
N MET A 129 0.71 22.16 -1.91
CA MET A 129 1.74 21.27 -2.46
C MET A 129 1.74 21.19 -4.00
N ARG A 130 0.58 21.32 -4.64
CA ARG A 130 0.46 21.20 -6.11
C ARG A 130 0.59 22.53 -6.84
N ASP A 131 0.12 23.61 -6.24
CA ASP A 131 -0.02 24.90 -6.90
C ASP A 131 1.14 25.85 -6.58
N LYS A 132 1.65 25.82 -5.34
CA LYS A 132 2.76 26.68 -4.89
C LYS A 132 4.06 25.89 -4.75
N GLY A 133 3.98 24.72 -4.14
CA GLY A 133 5.14 23.88 -3.87
C GLY A 133 6.15 24.51 -2.90
N GLY A 134 7.41 24.11 -3.05
CA GLY A 134 8.55 24.59 -2.28
C GLY A 134 9.11 23.51 -1.36
N LYS A 135 10.44 23.36 -1.35
CA LYS A 135 11.12 22.36 -0.52
C LYS A 135 10.78 22.52 0.95
N GLU A 136 10.75 23.77 1.41
CA GLU A 136 10.44 24.13 2.78
C GLU A 136 9.02 23.70 3.18
N LEU A 137 8.05 23.76 2.25
CA LEU A 137 6.68 23.29 2.49
C LEU A 137 6.66 21.77 2.67
N PHE A 138 7.30 21.03 1.77
CA PHE A 138 7.38 19.57 1.84
C PHE A 138 8.10 19.11 3.12
N ASP A 139 9.24 19.73 3.45
CA ASP A 139 9.98 19.46 4.68
C ASP A 139 9.09 19.74 5.91
N SER A 140 8.42 20.89 5.96
CA SER A 140 7.55 21.26 7.10
C SER A 140 6.40 20.27 7.31
N ILE A 141 5.80 19.75 6.22
CA ILE A 141 4.77 18.71 6.29
C ILE A 141 5.37 17.40 6.82
N CYS A 142 6.51 16.96 6.30
CA CYS A 142 7.18 15.76 6.78
C CYS A 142 7.57 15.85 8.27
N GLU A 143 8.08 17.00 8.72
CA GLU A 143 8.39 17.24 10.13
C GLU A 143 7.13 17.21 11.01
N ALA A 144 5.99 17.72 10.52
CA ALA A 144 4.72 17.65 11.24
C ALA A 144 4.26 16.18 11.43
N PHE A 145 4.47 15.32 10.44
CA PHE A 145 4.21 13.88 10.56
C PHE A 145 5.15 13.23 11.59
N GLY A 146 6.42 13.64 11.62
CA GLY A 146 7.40 13.19 12.62
C GLY A 146 7.07 13.62 14.06
N ARG A 147 6.35 14.74 14.23
CA ARG A 147 5.85 15.19 15.53
C ARG A 147 4.55 14.50 15.98
N ASN A 148 3.86 13.80 15.08
CA ASN A 148 2.54 13.19 15.34
C ASN A 148 2.56 11.65 15.22
N ILE A 149 3.71 10.99 15.39
CA ILE A 149 3.88 9.55 15.16
C ILE A 149 2.80 8.71 15.85
N GLU A 150 2.58 8.90 17.16
CA GLU A 150 1.60 8.12 17.94
C GLU A 150 0.18 8.23 17.36
N LYS A 151 -0.25 9.44 16.98
CA LYS A 151 -1.55 9.69 16.35
C LYS A 151 -1.71 8.87 15.07
N HIS A 152 -0.69 8.89 14.20
CA HIS A 152 -0.71 8.13 12.95
C HIS A 152 -0.67 6.62 13.22
N MET A 153 0.29 6.15 14.01
CA MET A 153 0.50 4.71 14.26
C MET A 153 -0.70 4.06 14.96
N SER A 154 -1.44 4.80 15.79
CA SER A 154 -2.67 4.31 16.44
C SER A 154 -3.78 3.88 15.47
N VAL A 155 -3.74 4.35 14.22
CA VAL A 155 -4.75 4.04 13.19
C VAL A 155 -4.17 3.36 11.95
N TYR A 156 -2.85 3.13 11.89
CA TYR A 156 -2.14 2.60 10.72
C TYR A 156 -2.19 1.06 10.59
N GLY A 157 -3.22 0.44 11.15
CA GLY A 157 -3.49 -0.99 11.08
C GLY A 157 -2.82 -1.80 12.20
N ALA A 158 -3.46 -2.90 12.58
CA ALA A 158 -2.98 -3.79 13.64
C ALA A 158 -1.82 -4.66 13.15
N HIS A 159 -0.94 -5.07 14.06
CA HIS A 159 0.23 -5.93 13.80
C HIS A 159 1.28 -5.34 12.87
N ASN A 160 1.29 -4.01 12.72
CA ASN A 160 2.18 -3.33 11.81
C ASN A 160 3.65 -3.39 12.27
N GLU A 161 3.91 -3.66 13.57
CA GLU A 161 5.24 -3.93 14.13
C GLU A 161 5.91 -5.15 13.52
N GLU A 162 5.14 -6.09 12.99
CA GLU A 162 5.69 -7.27 12.31
C GLU A 162 6.15 -6.98 10.88
N ARG A 163 5.66 -5.87 10.30
CA ARG A 163 5.99 -5.41 8.94
C ARG A 163 7.06 -4.33 8.96
N LEU A 164 6.89 -3.30 9.80
CA LEU A 164 7.77 -2.14 9.91
C LEU A 164 8.99 -2.45 10.78
N THR A 165 9.93 -3.20 10.22
CA THR A 165 11.12 -3.70 10.93
C THR A 165 12.42 -3.03 10.50
N GLY A 166 12.38 -2.17 9.48
CA GLY A 166 13.59 -1.63 8.83
C GLY A 166 14.14 -2.53 7.72
N LEU A 167 13.59 -3.73 7.56
CA LEU A 167 13.90 -4.67 6.47
C LEU A 167 12.81 -4.60 5.40
N HIS A 168 13.08 -5.17 4.22
CA HIS A 168 12.11 -5.29 3.12
C HIS A 168 11.44 -3.95 2.75
N GLU A 169 12.26 -2.94 2.46
CA GLU A 169 11.78 -1.63 2.00
C GLU A 169 10.80 -0.93 2.97
N THR A 170 10.99 -1.11 4.28
CA THR A 170 10.24 -0.42 5.34
C THR A 170 11.16 0.35 6.28
N GLN A 171 10.60 1.32 6.99
CA GLN A 171 11.23 1.91 8.18
C GLN A 171 10.83 1.10 9.43
N ALA A 172 11.70 1.05 10.44
CA ALA A 172 11.36 0.47 11.74
C ALA A 172 10.23 1.26 12.42
N ILE A 173 9.32 0.55 13.10
CA ILE A 173 8.10 1.15 13.68
C ILE A 173 8.36 2.26 14.71
N ASP A 174 9.51 2.21 15.38
CA ASP A 174 9.96 3.14 16.41
C ASP A 174 10.80 4.31 15.85
N GLN A 175 11.01 4.34 14.53
CA GLN A 175 11.78 5.38 13.85
C GLN A 175 10.91 6.14 12.85
N PHE A 176 11.26 7.40 12.62
CA PHE A 176 10.65 8.21 11.59
C PHE A 176 11.73 8.85 10.71
N SER A 177 11.59 8.69 9.40
CA SER A 177 12.43 9.36 8.42
C SER A 177 11.64 9.72 7.17
N TYR A 178 12.16 10.67 6.41
CA TYR A 178 11.65 10.99 5.09
C TYR A 178 12.81 11.29 4.13
N GLY A 179 12.62 11.00 2.84
CA GLY A 179 13.70 11.14 1.87
C GLY A 179 13.22 11.13 0.42
N VAL A 180 14.00 11.76 -0.45
CA VAL A 180 13.78 11.75 -1.91
C VAL A 180 14.11 10.36 -2.44
N SER A 181 13.14 9.73 -3.10
CA SER A 181 13.26 8.38 -3.67
C SER A 181 13.64 7.29 -2.65
N ASP A 182 13.55 7.57 -1.36
CA ASP A 182 13.95 6.65 -0.31
C ASP A 182 12.83 5.64 0.01
N ARG A 183 13.02 4.40 -0.45
CA ARG A 183 12.13 3.27 -0.16
C ARG A 183 12.40 2.63 1.21
N GLY A 184 13.34 3.12 2.01
CA GLY A 184 13.49 2.73 3.41
C GLY A 184 12.80 3.71 4.37
N ALA A 185 12.36 4.88 3.88
CA ALA A 185 11.81 5.92 4.71
C ALA A 185 10.33 5.71 5.08
N SER A 186 9.90 6.35 6.18
CA SER A 186 8.49 6.41 6.59
C SER A 186 7.66 7.20 5.58
N ILE A 187 8.16 8.35 5.14
CA ILE A 187 7.55 9.16 4.08
C ILE A 187 8.52 9.27 2.91
N ARG A 188 8.07 8.87 1.72
CA ARG A 188 8.83 9.03 0.50
C ARG A 188 8.42 10.31 -0.21
N VAL A 189 9.41 11.11 -0.60
CA VAL A 189 9.25 12.19 -1.58
C VAL A 189 9.53 11.59 -2.96
N PRO A 190 8.56 11.51 -3.88
CA PRO A 190 8.79 10.97 -5.21
C PRO A 190 9.92 11.70 -5.95
N ALA A 191 10.68 10.97 -6.77
CA ALA A 191 11.80 11.50 -7.55
C ALA A 191 11.40 12.70 -8.42
N SER A 192 10.15 12.71 -8.90
CA SER A 192 9.60 13.78 -9.74
C SER A 192 9.40 15.09 -8.98
N VAL A 193 9.17 15.05 -7.66
CA VAL A 193 8.87 16.27 -6.90
C VAL A 193 10.02 17.28 -6.98
N PRO A 194 11.29 16.92 -6.71
CA PRO A 194 12.40 17.86 -6.91
C PRO A 194 12.61 18.28 -8.37
N THR A 195 12.41 17.38 -9.34
CA THR A 195 12.61 17.71 -10.77
C THR A 195 11.53 18.63 -11.31
N ASP A 196 10.34 18.58 -10.74
CA ASP A 196 9.19 19.39 -11.14
C ASP A 196 9.15 20.74 -10.40
N GLY A 197 10.19 21.06 -9.60
CA GLY A 197 10.28 22.33 -8.88
C GLY A 197 9.64 22.29 -7.49
N TRP A 198 9.68 21.14 -6.81
CA TRP A 198 9.07 20.90 -5.50
C TRP A 198 7.56 21.09 -5.48
N VAL A 199 6.88 20.56 -6.49
CA VAL A 199 5.42 20.45 -6.58
C VAL A 199 5.01 19.00 -6.70
N GLY A 200 3.83 18.64 -6.18
CA GLY A 200 3.28 17.31 -6.33
C GLY A 200 2.75 16.70 -5.04
N ARG A 201 3.23 15.49 -4.71
CA ARG A 201 2.68 14.64 -3.64
C ARG A 201 3.74 14.08 -2.72
N LEU A 202 3.31 13.65 -1.54
CA LEU A 202 4.06 12.80 -0.63
C LEU A 202 3.44 11.40 -0.62
N GLU A 203 4.22 10.42 -0.18
CA GLU A 203 3.77 9.05 0.01
C GLU A 203 4.10 8.60 1.44
N ASP A 204 3.07 8.38 2.25
CA ASP A 204 3.22 7.77 3.58
C ASP A 204 3.20 6.25 3.44
N ARG A 205 4.31 5.60 3.78
CA ARG A 205 4.54 4.17 3.58
C ARG A 205 4.28 3.33 4.83
N ARG A 206 3.94 4.00 5.92
CA ARG A 206 3.68 3.38 7.21
C ARG A 206 2.31 2.70 7.36
N PRO A 207 1.22 3.04 6.62
CA PRO A 207 -0.03 2.30 6.81
C PRO A 207 0.11 0.83 6.40
N ALA A 208 -0.44 -0.06 7.22
CA ALA A 208 -0.56 -1.49 6.91
C ALA A 208 -1.72 -1.77 5.93
N SER A 209 -1.62 -2.88 5.21
CA SER A 209 -2.65 -3.41 4.29
C SER A 209 -4.03 -3.60 4.91
N ASN A 210 -4.11 -3.94 6.21
CA ASN A 210 -5.37 -4.06 6.97
C ASN A 210 -5.88 -2.73 7.56
N GLY A 211 -5.24 -1.60 7.26
CA GLY A 211 -5.63 -0.30 7.78
C GLY A 211 -7.03 0.14 7.33
N ASP A 212 -7.69 0.93 8.17
CA ASP A 212 -8.97 1.58 7.82
C ASP A 212 -8.67 2.88 7.04
N PRO A 213 -8.98 2.94 5.73
CA PRO A 213 -8.67 4.11 4.91
C PRO A 213 -9.34 5.40 5.38
N TYR A 214 -10.50 5.33 6.05
CA TYR A 214 -11.13 6.53 6.60
C TYR A 214 -10.30 7.14 7.72
N LYS A 215 -9.84 6.30 8.67
CA LYS A 215 -9.04 6.76 9.81
C LYS A 215 -7.67 7.26 9.36
N ILE A 216 -7.02 6.52 8.46
CA ILE A 216 -5.73 6.89 7.87
C ILE A 216 -5.85 8.22 7.12
N GLY A 217 -6.84 8.34 6.24
CA GLY A 217 -7.09 9.57 5.49
C GLY A 217 -7.39 10.77 6.41
N ALA A 218 -8.13 10.56 7.50
CA ALA A 218 -8.45 11.61 8.47
C ALA A 218 -7.19 12.17 9.15
N VAL A 219 -6.32 11.31 9.69
CA VAL A 219 -5.09 11.76 10.37
C VAL A 219 -4.08 12.39 9.41
N ILE A 220 -3.99 11.88 8.17
CA ILE A 220 -3.18 12.50 7.10
C ILE A 220 -3.66 13.92 6.83
N ILE A 221 -4.96 14.11 6.61
CA ILE A 221 -5.53 15.44 6.34
C ILE A 221 -5.31 16.38 7.52
N GLU A 222 -5.57 15.92 8.74
CA GLU A 222 -5.41 16.72 9.95
C GLU A 222 -3.98 17.23 10.10
N THR A 223 -2.99 16.34 10.01
CA THR A 223 -1.57 16.69 10.15
C THR A 223 -1.10 17.58 8.99
N THR A 224 -1.46 17.27 7.74
CA THR A 224 -1.09 18.12 6.59
C THR A 224 -1.68 19.53 6.70
N LYS A 225 -2.93 19.68 7.17
CA LYS A 225 -3.55 21.00 7.36
C LYS A 225 -2.95 21.82 8.49
N SER A 226 -2.29 21.19 9.46
CA SER A 226 -1.64 21.93 10.56
C SER A 226 -0.46 22.80 10.11
N VAL A 227 0.05 22.58 8.89
CA VAL A 227 1.20 23.29 8.31
C VAL A 227 0.79 24.33 7.25
N CYS A 228 -0.40 24.22 6.67
CA CYS A 228 -0.83 24.98 5.50
C CYS A 228 -1.90 26.04 5.79
#